data_AF-A0A3B1AXB0-F1
#
_entry.id   AF-A0A3B1AXB0-F1
#
_cell.length_a   1.000
_cell.length_b   1.000
_cell.length_c   1.000
_cell.angle_alpha   90.00
_cell.angle_beta   90.00
_cell.angle_gamma   90.00
#
_symmetry.space_group_name_H-M   'P 1'
#
loop_
_entity.id
_entity.type
_entity.pdbx_description
1 polymer ?
#
loop_
_entity_poly.entity_id
_entity_poly.type
_entity_poly.pdbx_seq_one_letter_code
_entity_poly.pdbx_strand_id
1 'polypeptide(L)'
;MNWDFIKDVLTVLAVLIIVEVLRYYTGLPFTIIDITVFPLSVAMLIFGIMAIITNKSDVHKTEKTRYSTIRLSSYFLAAILFFALGLWAIYEGWNNPLELYTGVKGAAHGYTLLSMGLFISAFSVYYIYLLAVKAIKPV
;
A
#
# COMPACT_ATOMS: atom_id res chain seq x y z
N MET A 1 -26.63 -16.30 -14.23
CA MET A 1 -25.80 -15.10 -13.96
C MET A 1 -26.71 -13.89 -14.10
N ASN A 2 -26.78 -13.00 -13.11
CA ASN A 2 -27.72 -11.88 -13.16
C ASN A 2 -27.32 -10.90 -14.27
N TRP A 3 -28.29 -10.33 -14.99
CA TRP A 3 -28.06 -9.38 -16.08
C TRP A 3 -27.40 -8.10 -15.57
N ASP A 4 -27.73 -7.68 -14.36
CA ASP A 4 -27.12 -6.50 -13.72
C ASP A 4 -25.63 -6.73 -13.46
N PHE A 5 -25.25 -7.93 -13.01
CA PHE A 5 -23.84 -8.29 -12.82
C PHE A 5 -23.05 -8.22 -14.14
N ILE A 6 -23.64 -8.66 -15.25
CA ILE A 6 -23.00 -8.58 -16.58
C ILE A 6 -22.80 -7.11 -16.98
N LYS A 7 -23.80 -6.25 -16.77
CA LYS A 7 -23.69 -4.81 -17.05
C LYS A 7 -22.61 -4.14 -16.20
N ASP A 8 -22.52 -4.49 -14.92
CA ASP A 8 -21.50 -3.94 -14.02
C ASP A 8 -20.10 -4.32 -14.49
N VAL A 9 -19.88 -5.60 -14.82
CA VAL A 9 -18.59 -6.08 -15.35
C VAL A 9 -18.22 -5.39 -16.66
N LEU A 10 -19.17 -5.27 -17.60
CA LEU A 10 -18.94 -4.58 -18.88
C LEU A 10 -18.62 -3.08 -18.68
N THR A 11 -19.29 -2.43 -17.72
CA THR A 11 -19.05 -1.03 -17.39
C THR A 11 -17.64 -0.84 -16.83
N VAL A 12 -17.21 -1.70 -15.90
CA VAL A 12 -15.84 -1.68 -15.36
C VAL A 12 -14.83 -1.90 -16.48
N LEU A 13 -15.01 -2.91 -17.33
CA LEU A 13 -14.09 -3.16 -18.45
C LEU A 13 -14.00 -1.99 -19.43
N ALA A 14 -15.13 -1.37 -19.77
CA ALA A 14 -15.17 -0.20 -20.64
C ALA A 14 -14.39 0.98 -20.03
N VAL A 15 -14.57 1.26 -18.74
CA VAL A 15 -13.82 2.32 -18.03
C VAL A 15 -12.32 2.04 -18.07
N LEU A 16 -11.89 0.80 -17.79
CA LEU A 16 -10.48 0.41 -17.84
C LEU A 16 -9.88 0.67 -19.23
N ILE A 17 -10.56 0.24 -20.29
CA ILE A 17 -10.10 0.45 -21.67
C ILE A 17 -10.03 1.94 -22.00
N ILE A 18 -11.07 2.72 -21.66
CA ILE A 18 -11.12 4.16 -21.95
C ILE A 18 -9.95 4.89 -21.28
N VAL A 19 -9.65 4.58 -20.02
CA VAL A 19 -8.53 5.19 -19.29
C VAL A 19 -7.20 4.93 -20.00
N GLU A 20 -6.95 3.68 -20.40
CA GLU A 20 -5.70 3.29 -21.05
C GLU A 20 -5.56 3.91 -22.45
N VAL A 21 -6.66 3.93 -23.22
CA VAL A 21 -6.74 4.58 -24.54
C VAL A 21 -6.49 6.07 -24.41
N LEU A 22 -7.13 6.74 -23.44
CA LEU A 22 -6.89 8.16 -23.18
C LEU A 22 -5.42 8.40 -22.88
N ARG A 23 -4.81 7.67 -21.94
CA ARG A 23 -3.37 7.79 -21.66
C ARG A 23 -2.53 7.67 -22.93
N TYR A 24 -2.79 6.64 -23.74
CA TYR A 24 -2.00 6.37 -24.95
C TYR A 24 -2.10 7.49 -25.99
N TYR A 25 -3.31 8.03 -26.22
CA TYR A 25 -3.53 9.03 -27.28
C TYR A 25 -3.35 10.48 -26.82
N THR A 26 -3.56 10.80 -25.54
CA THR A 26 -3.44 12.18 -25.03
C THR A 26 -2.17 12.42 -24.23
N GLY A 27 -1.45 11.37 -23.84
CA GLY A 27 -0.27 11.46 -22.98
C GLY A 27 -0.58 11.89 -21.55
N LEU A 28 -1.86 11.84 -21.14
CA LEU A 28 -2.24 12.21 -19.78
C LEU A 28 -1.55 11.31 -18.76
N PRO A 29 -0.98 11.85 -17.67
CA PRO A 29 -0.18 11.10 -16.72
C PRO A 29 -1.07 10.37 -15.71
N PHE A 30 -1.96 9.49 -16.19
CA PHE A 30 -2.71 8.56 -15.34
C PHE A 30 -2.90 7.22 -16.04
N THR A 31 -2.77 6.16 -15.26
CA THR A 31 -3.01 4.78 -15.64
C THR A 31 -4.17 4.20 -14.82
N ILE A 32 -4.64 3.02 -15.22
CA ILE A 32 -5.56 2.22 -14.40
C ILE A 32 -5.00 2.00 -12.98
N ILE A 33 -3.70 1.74 -12.86
CA ILE A 33 -3.05 1.49 -11.57
C ILE A 33 -3.10 2.76 -10.74
N ASP A 34 -2.87 3.92 -11.33
CA ASP A 34 -2.95 5.18 -10.60
C ASP A 34 -4.36 5.43 -10.08
N ILE A 35 -5.39 5.22 -10.90
CA ILE A 35 -6.79 5.47 -10.50
C ILE A 35 -7.24 4.52 -9.37
N THR A 36 -6.61 3.36 -9.23
CA THR A 36 -7.00 2.35 -8.23
C THR A 36 -6.09 2.37 -7.00
N VAL A 37 -4.78 2.30 -7.20
CA VAL A 37 -3.78 2.15 -6.13
C VAL A 37 -3.52 3.46 -5.41
N PHE A 38 -3.47 4.60 -6.10
CA PHE A 38 -3.25 5.90 -5.44
C PHE A 38 -4.35 6.25 -4.43
N PRO A 39 -5.66 6.23 -4.77
CA PRO A 39 -6.68 6.53 -3.77
C PRO A 39 -6.74 5.47 -2.68
N LEU A 40 -6.50 4.19 -3.01
CA LEU A 40 -6.47 3.12 -2.02
C LEU A 40 -5.34 3.31 -0.99
N SER A 41 -4.12 3.60 -1.45
CA SER A 41 -2.96 3.80 -0.58
C SER A 41 -3.16 5.00 0.35
N VAL A 42 -3.71 6.11 -0.18
CA VAL A 42 -4.04 7.31 0.59
C VAL A 42 -5.14 7.01 1.61
N ALA A 43 -6.23 6.35 1.19
CA ALA A 43 -7.33 5.99 2.09
C ALA A 43 -6.83 5.09 3.23
N MET A 44 -6.07 4.04 2.90
CA MET A 44 -5.51 3.13 3.92
C MET A 44 -4.54 3.85 4.87
N LEU A 45 -3.74 4.79 4.38
CA LEU A 45 -2.87 5.61 5.23
C LEU A 45 -3.68 6.47 6.19
N ILE A 46 -4.69 7.20 5.71
CA ILE A 46 -5.55 8.06 6.53
C ILE A 46 -6.31 7.23 7.57
N PHE A 47 -6.98 6.15 7.14
CA PHE A 47 -7.72 5.28 8.06
C PHE A 47 -6.81 4.59 9.06
N GLY A 48 -5.60 4.19 8.64
CA GLY A 48 -4.59 3.61 9.52
C GLY A 48 -4.15 4.59 10.61
N ILE A 49 -3.80 5.82 10.22
CA ILE A 49 -3.43 6.89 11.16
C ILE A 49 -4.59 7.18 12.11
N MET A 50 -5.81 7.31 11.59
CA MET A 50 -7.00 7.57 12.40
C MET A 50 -7.25 6.44 13.41
N ALA A 51 -7.14 5.18 12.98
CA ALA A 51 -7.27 4.02 13.88
C ALA A 51 -6.22 4.04 14.99
N ILE A 52 -4.96 4.40 14.69
CA ILE A 52 -3.89 4.50 15.70
C ILE A 52 -4.17 5.63 16.70
N ILE A 53 -4.65 6.78 16.23
CA ILE A 53 -4.94 7.95 17.07
C ILE A 53 -6.16 7.69 17.96
N THR A 54 -7.24 7.14 17.40
CA THR A 54 -8.52 6.94 18.08
C THR A 54 -8.48 5.74 19.04
N ASN A 55 -7.80 4.64 18.70
CA ASN A 55 -7.76 3.43 19.53
C ASN A 55 -6.62 3.41 20.56
N LYS A 56 -6.09 4.57 20.99
CA LYS A 56 -5.08 4.66 22.05
C LYS A 56 -5.45 3.91 23.35
N SER A 57 -6.74 3.62 23.57
CA SER A 57 -7.25 2.94 24.76
C SER A 57 -7.17 1.40 24.75
N ASP A 58 -7.03 0.72 23.61
CA ASP A 58 -7.18 -0.75 23.53
C ASP A 58 -5.92 -1.51 23.05
N VAL A 59 -4.79 -0.82 22.86
CA VAL A 59 -3.57 -1.34 22.19
C VAL A 59 -2.89 -2.52 22.94
N HIS A 60 -3.38 -2.95 24.11
CA HIS A 60 -2.71 -3.98 24.91
C HIS A 60 -3.49 -5.28 25.10
N LYS A 61 -4.61 -5.50 24.41
CA LYS A 61 -5.19 -6.85 24.27
C LYS A 61 -4.48 -7.64 23.18
N THR A 62 -3.16 -7.73 23.25
CA THR A 62 -2.41 -8.69 22.45
C THR A 62 -2.73 -10.07 23.00
N GLU A 63 -3.47 -10.88 22.24
CA GLU A 63 -3.58 -12.30 22.54
C GLU A 63 -2.17 -12.88 22.76
N LYS A 64 -2.05 -13.78 23.74
CA LYS A 64 -0.79 -14.47 24.08
C LYS A 64 -0.40 -15.47 22.97
N THR A 65 -0.23 -15.01 21.74
CA THR A 65 0.40 -15.80 20.69
C THR A 65 1.91 -15.84 20.96
N ARG A 66 2.38 -16.99 21.43
CA ARG A 66 3.80 -17.26 21.68
C ARG A 66 4.49 -17.53 20.34
N TYR A 67 5.24 -16.56 19.83
CA TYR A 67 6.07 -16.76 18.63
C TYR A 67 7.41 -17.37 19.03
N SER A 68 7.95 -18.28 18.21
CA SER A 68 9.33 -18.70 18.35
C SER A 68 10.28 -17.56 17.99
N THR A 69 11.46 -17.51 18.60
CA THR A 69 12.49 -16.47 18.35
C THR A 69 12.84 -16.36 16.86
N ILE A 70 12.92 -17.50 16.17
CA ILE A 70 13.20 -17.57 14.73
C ILE A 70 12.07 -16.91 13.93
N ARG A 71 10.81 -17.18 14.27
CA ARG A 71 9.67 -16.59 13.56
C ARG A 71 9.57 -15.09 13.81
N LEU A 72 9.87 -14.64 15.03
CA LEU A 72 9.90 -13.22 15.38
C LEU A 72 11.00 -12.48 14.60
N SER A 73 12.22 -13.03 14.51
CA SER A 73 13.31 -12.42 13.76
C SER A 73 13.03 -12.37 12.26
N SER A 74 12.41 -13.41 11.68
CA SER A 74 11.96 -13.40 10.27
C SER A 74 10.94 -12.30 10.00
N TYR A 75 9.96 -12.09 10.89
CA TYR A 75 8.99 -11.01 10.74
C TYR A 75 9.61 -9.63 10.87
N PHE A 76 10.58 -9.48 11.78
CA PHE A 76 11.31 -8.24 11.96
C PHE A 76 12.13 -7.89 10.71
N LEU A 77 12.85 -8.88 10.15
CA LEU A 77 13.61 -8.71 8.92
C LEU A 77 12.72 -8.34 7.74
N ALA A 78 11.59 -9.04 7.57
CA ALA A 78 10.64 -8.73 6.50
C ALA A 78 10.11 -7.29 6.62
N ALA A 79 9.77 -6.84 7.84
CA ALA A 79 9.28 -5.49 8.06
C ALA A 79 10.34 -4.41 7.74
N ILE A 80 11.61 -4.65 8.05
CA ILE A 80 12.72 -3.77 7.66
C ILE A 80 12.87 -3.71 6.14
N LEU A 81 12.79 -4.85 5.46
CA LEU A 81 12.88 -4.88 3.99
C LEU A 81 11.72 -4.13 3.33
N PHE A 82 10.50 -4.27 3.86
CA PHE A 82 9.36 -3.48 3.38
C PHE A 82 9.54 -1.99 3.66
N PHE A 83 10.07 -1.62 4.83
CA PHE A 83 10.38 -0.22 5.13
C PHE A 83 11.39 0.36 4.14
N ALA A 84 12.48 -0.37 3.84
CA ALA A 84 13.47 0.05 2.86
C ALA A 84 12.88 0.19 1.44
N LEU A 85 12.02 -0.74 1.02
CA LEU A 85 11.29 -0.65 -0.24
C LEU A 85 10.37 0.59 -0.27
N GLY A 86 9.69 0.88 0.84
CA GLY A 86 8.87 2.06 0.99
C GLY A 86 9.67 3.36 0.86
N LEU A 87 10.85 3.44 1.50
CA LEU A 87 11.75 4.59 1.38
C LEU A 87 12.26 4.79 -0.04
N TRP A 88 12.62 3.70 -0.74
CA TRP A 88 12.99 3.77 -2.15
C TRP A 88 11.85 4.31 -3.01
N ALA A 89 10.62 3.80 -2.81
CA ALA A 89 9.45 4.27 -3.56
C ALA A 89 9.11 5.74 -3.27
N ILE A 90 9.30 6.21 -2.03
CA ILE A 90 9.17 7.63 -1.67
C ILE A 90 10.23 8.46 -2.41
N TYR A 91 11.49 8.02 -2.39
CA TYR A 91 12.57 8.74 -3.06
C TYR A 91 12.32 8.88 -4.56
N GLU A 92 12.00 7.78 -5.24
CA GLU A 92 11.67 7.78 -6.67
C GLU A 92 10.44 8.64 -6.96
N GLY A 93 9.34 8.41 -6.23
CA GLY A 93 8.08 9.11 -6.46
C GLY A 93 8.12 10.61 -6.13
N TRP A 94 8.98 11.02 -5.20
CA TRP A 94 9.18 12.44 -4.87
C TRP A 94 10.01 13.17 -5.93
N ASN A 95 11.08 12.55 -6.42
CA ASN A 95 11.97 13.17 -7.41
C ASN A 95 11.34 13.17 -8.81
N ASN A 96 10.61 12.12 -9.16
CA ASN A 96 10.05 11.91 -10.49
C ASN A 96 8.54 11.63 -10.46
N PRO A 97 7.70 12.57 -9.98
CA PRO A 97 6.28 12.30 -9.70
C PRO A 97 5.45 11.94 -10.95
N LEU A 98 5.83 12.44 -12.13
CA LEU A 98 5.14 12.21 -13.39
C LEU A 98 5.84 11.17 -14.28
N GLU A 99 6.94 10.58 -13.81
CA GLU A 99 7.62 9.52 -14.56
C GLU A 99 6.78 8.24 -14.53
N LEU A 100 6.62 7.62 -15.70
CA LEU A 100 5.88 6.38 -15.86
C LEU A 100 6.81 5.19 -15.65
N TYR A 101 6.67 4.52 -14.52
CA TYR A 101 7.37 3.28 -14.23
C TYR A 101 6.59 2.11 -14.84
N THR A 102 7.20 1.41 -15.80
CA THR A 102 6.58 0.29 -16.52
C THR A 102 7.18 -1.05 -16.08
N GLY A 103 6.36 -2.09 -16.00
CA GLY A 103 6.79 -3.45 -15.69
C GLY A 103 5.86 -4.50 -16.27
N VAL A 104 6.17 -5.77 -16.02
CA VAL A 104 5.46 -6.93 -16.60
C VAL A 104 3.97 -6.94 -16.25
N LYS A 105 3.59 -6.38 -15.10
CA LYS A 105 2.22 -6.43 -14.56
C LYS A 105 1.46 -5.11 -14.67
N GLY A 106 2.04 -4.11 -15.33
CA GLY A 106 1.41 -2.81 -15.56
C GLY A 106 2.37 -1.64 -15.37
N ALA A 107 1.81 -0.44 -15.39
CA ALA A 107 2.56 0.80 -15.27
C ALA A 107 1.86 1.75 -14.29
N ALA A 108 2.65 2.52 -13.55
CA ALA A 108 2.17 3.51 -12.61
C ALA A 108 3.11 4.72 -12.62
N HIS A 109 2.56 5.89 -12.26
CA HIS A 109 3.38 7.10 -12.18
C HIS A 109 4.04 7.24 -10.81
N GLY A 110 5.10 8.06 -10.75
CA GLY A 110 5.84 8.34 -9.53
C GLY A 110 4.98 8.79 -8.34
N TYR A 111 3.91 9.58 -8.56
CA TYR A 111 3.00 9.98 -7.48
C TYR A 111 2.28 8.78 -6.84
N THR A 112 2.00 7.73 -7.62
CA THR A 112 1.43 6.48 -7.11
C THR A 112 2.49 5.72 -6.30
N LEU A 113 3.73 5.66 -6.79
CA LEU A 113 4.86 5.11 -6.02
C LEU A 113 5.06 5.85 -4.69
N LEU A 114 4.99 7.19 -4.70
CA LEU A 114 5.12 8.02 -3.50
C LEU A 114 4.04 7.68 -2.47
N SER A 115 2.77 7.68 -2.89
CA SER A 115 1.64 7.37 -1.99
C SER A 115 1.74 5.95 -1.41
N MET A 116 2.13 4.98 -2.24
CA MET A 116 2.32 3.60 -1.84
C MET A 116 3.53 3.45 -0.90
N GLY A 117 4.63 4.15 -1.19
CA GLY A 117 5.84 4.17 -0.38
C GLY A 117 5.58 4.75 1.01
N LEU A 118 4.81 5.85 1.11
CA LEU A 118 4.36 6.42 2.38
C LEU A 118 3.53 5.42 3.19
N PHE A 119 2.56 4.77 2.55
CA PHE A 119 1.74 3.73 3.15
C PHE A 119 2.60 2.56 3.68
N ILE A 120 3.44 1.96 2.83
CA ILE A 120 4.30 0.83 3.20
C ILE A 120 5.24 1.22 4.34
N SER A 121 5.87 2.39 4.26
CA SER A 121 6.82 2.86 5.28
C SER A 121 6.14 3.05 6.63
N ALA A 122 5.00 3.74 6.66
CA ALA A 122 4.26 4.01 7.89
C ALA A 122 3.81 2.73 8.59
N PHE A 123 3.21 1.79 7.84
CA PHE A 123 2.76 0.51 8.40
C PHE A 123 3.93 -0.39 8.81
N SER A 124 5.04 -0.37 8.07
CA SER A 124 6.23 -1.14 8.43
C SER A 124 6.83 -0.64 9.75
N VAL A 125 6.94 0.69 9.94
CA VAL A 125 7.40 1.28 11.21
C VAL A 125 6.49 0.88 12.38
N TYR A 126 5.18 0.97 12.18
CA TYR A 126 4.22 0.55 13.20
C TYR A 126 4.36 -0.94 13.55
N TYR A 127 4.54 -1.80 12.55
CA TYR A 127 4.70 -3.23 12.76
C TYR A 127 6.04 -3.57 13.45
N ILE A 128 7.14 -2.90 13.06
CA ILE A 128 8.45 -3.00 13.73
C ILE A 128 8.30 -2.63 15.21
N TYR A 129 7.61 -1.53 15.52
CA TYR A 129 7.34 -1.13 16.90
C TYR A 129 6.59 -2.23 17.67
N LEU A 130 5.52 -2.79 17.11
CA LEU A 130 4.75 -3.86 17.76
C LEU A 130 5.59 -5.13 18.00
N LEU A 131 6.43 -5.52 17.03
CA LEU A 131 7.33 -6.66 17.17
C LEU A 131 8.39 -6.41 18.24
N ALA A 132 8.96 -5.20 18.30
CA ALA A 132 9.94 -4.82 19.31
C ALA A 132 9.35 -4.87 20.73
N VAL A 133 8.12 -4.37 20.91
CA VAL A 133 7.41 -4.45 22.19
C VAL A 133 7.19 -5.91 22.61
N LYS A 134 6.78 -6.78 21.68
CA LYS A 134 6.64 -8.23 21.94
C LYS A 134 7.97 -8.92 22.28
N ALA A 135 9.08 -8.48 21.69
CA ALA A 135 10.41 -9.00 21.98
C ALA A 135 10.89 -8.64 23.39
N ILE A 136 10.61 -7.41 23.85
CA ILE A 136 11.04 -6.89 25.16
C ILE A 136 10.17 -7.42 26.31
N LYS A 137 8.87 -7.63 26.07
CA LYS A 137 7.93 -8.21 27.04
C LYS A 137 7.44 -9.59 26.57
N PRO A 138 8.30 -10.63 26.58
CA PRO A 138 7.86 -11.97 26.27
C PRO A 138 6.87 -12.43 27.36
N VAL A 139 5.59 -12.54 27.01
CA VAL A 139 4.55 -13.06 27.90
C VAL A 139 4.64 -14.58 28.03
#